data_AF-A0A9R0RL82-F1
#
_entry.id   AF-A0A9R0RL82-F1
#
_cell.length_a   1.000
_cell.length_b   1.000
_cell.length_c   1.000
_cell.angle_alpha   90.00
_cell.angle_beta   90.00
_cell.angle_gamma   90.00
#
_symmetry.space_group_name_H-M   'P 1'
#
loop_
_entity.id
_entity.type
_entity.pdbx_description
1 polymer ?
#
loop_
_entity_poly.entity_id
_entity_poly.type
_entity_poly.pdbx_seq_one_letter_code
_entity_poly.pdbx_strand_id
1 'polypeptide(L)'
;MKYVLVTGGVVSGLGKGVTASSIGVVLKACGLRITSIKIDPYLNTDAGTMSPFEHGEVFVLDDGGEVDLDLGNYERFLDIKLTRDNNITTGKIYQSVIDKERKGEYLGKTVQVVPHITNAIQDWIERVAMIPVDGMDGPADVCVIELGGTIGDIESMPFIEALGQFSYRVGPGNFCLVHVSLVPVLNVVGEQKTKPTQHSVRGLRGLGLTPNILACRSTKELEENVKEKLSQFCHVPATNIVTLYDVSNIWRIPLLLRTKRRMKLFLKF
;
A
#
# COMPACT_ATOMS: atom_id res chain seq x y z
N MET A 1 11.14 6.99 -11.48
CA MET A 1 10.01 6.61 -10.63
C MET A 1 10.53 6.16 -9.28
N LYS A 2 9.96 6.65 -8.18
CA LYS A 2 10.11 6.09 -6.83
C LYS A 2 8.82 5.35 -6.45
N TYR A 3 8.92 4.34 -5.59
CA TYR A 3 7.77 3.56 -5.14
C TYR A 3 7.61 3.64 -3.63
N VAL A 4 6.40 3.99 -3.17
CA VAL A 4 6.05 3.95 -1.75
C VAL A 4 5.00 2.87 -1.54
N LEU A 5 5.40 1.74 -0.99
CA LEU A 5 4.49 0.64 -0.66
C LEU A 5 3.88 0.86 0.73
N VAL A 6 2.57 0.79 0.83
CA VAL A 6 1.80 0.83 2.09
C VAL A 6 1.17 -0.54 2.32
N THR A 7 1.47 -1.16 3.46
CA THR A 7 0.93 -2.48 3.86
C THR A 7 0.14 -2.39 5.16
N GLY A 8 -0.79 -3.34 5.38
CA GLY A 8 -1.59 -3.44 6.61
C GLY A 8 -1.16 -4.58 7.50
N GLY A 9 -1.11 -4.32 8.80
CA GLY A 9 -0.70 -5.32 9.78
C GLY A 9 -1.85 -6.09 10.39
N VAL A 10 -2.36 -5.60 11.52
CA VAL A 10 -3.04 -6.41 12.54
C VAL A 10 -4.51 -6.68 12.22
N VAL A 11 -5.21 -5.72 11.62
CA VAL A 11 -6.63 -5.82 11.27
C VAL A 11 -6.90 -5.10 9.95
N SER A 12 -7.94 -5.54 9.23
CA SER A 12 -8.49 -4.81 8.09
C SER A 12 -9.16 -3.51 8.57
N GLY A 13 -9.34 -2.54 7.68
CA GLY A 13 -10.01 -1.27 8.02
C GLY A 13 -9.19 -0.26 8.86
N LEU A 14 -7.88 -0.47 9.06
CA LEU A 14 -7.03 0.47 9.84
C LEU A 14 -6.85 1.88 9.23
N GLY A 15 -7.32 2.10 8.01
CA GLY A 15 -7.09 3.34 7.27
C GLY A 15 -5.83 3.33 6.41
N LYS A 16 -5.56 2.20 5.72
CA LYS A 16 -4.47 2.08 4.73
C LYS A 16 -4.66 3.08 3.58
N GLY A 17 -5.82 3.07 2.91
CA GLY A 17 -6.15 4.01 1.83
C GLY A 17 -5.99 5.47 2.25
N VAL A 18 -6.48 5.84 3.44
CA VAL A 18 -6.29 7.21 4.00
C VAL A 18 -4.82 7.53 4.25
N THR A 19 -4.05 6.59 4.79
CA THR A 19 -2.62 6.78 5.04
C THR A 19 -1.85 6.93 3.73
N ALA A 20 -2.10 6.06 2.76
CA ALA A 20 -1.49 6.08 1.43
C ALA A 20 -1.82 7.38 0.69
N SER A 21 -3.10 7.76 0.63
CA SER A 21 -3.55 9.03 0.04
C SER A 21 -2.89 10.23 0.71
N SER A 22 -2.78 10.21 2.04
CA SER A 22 -2.16 11.30 2.79
C SER A 22 -0.65 11.43 2.55
N ILE A 23 0.05 10.31 2.36
CA ILE A 23 1.45 10.33 1.92
C ILE A 23 1.56 10.99 0.55
N GLY A 24 0.69 10.61 -0.39
CA GLY A 24 0.61 11.24 -1.71
C GLY A 24 0.38 12.76 -1.62
N VAL A 25 -0.54 13.23 -0.76
CA VAL A 25 -0.77 14.67 -0.56
C VAL A 25 0.47 15.38 -0.03
N VAL A 26 1.16 14.79 0.94
CA VAL A 26 2.39 15.36 1.51
C VAL A 26 3.49 15.47 0.45
N LEU A 27 3.62 14.47 -0.43
CA LEU A 27 4.60 14.47 -1.51
C LEU A 27 4.20 15.43 -2.65
N LYS A 28 2.91 15.49 -3.01
CA LYS A 28 2.38 16.48 -3.96
C LYS A 28 2.62 17.91 -3.50
N ALA A 29 2.43 18.18 -2.20
CA ALA A 29 2.76 19.46 -1.58
C ALA A 29 4.27 19.79 -1.58
N CYS A 30 5.14 18.80 -1.82
CA CYS A 30 6.58 19.00 -2.05
C CYS A 30 6.93 19.27 -3.53
N GLY A 31 5.94 19.39 -4.42
CA GLY A 31 6.13 19.64 -5.84
C GLY A 31 6.36 18.38 -6.69
N LEU A 32 6.09 17.19 -6.14
CA LEU A 32 6.23 15.92 -6.86
C LEU A 32 4.91 15.53 -7.53
N ARG A 33 5.01 14.95 -8.72
CA ARG A 33 3.88 14.31 -9.42
C ARG A 33 3.66 12.92 -8.85
N ILE A 34 2.40 12.58 -8.56
CA ILE A 34 2.02 11.35 -7.85
C ILE A 34 1.05 10.54 -8.71
N THR A 35 1.26 9.23 -8.75
CA THR A 35 0.26 8.25 -9.19
C THR A 35 -0.02 7.25 -8.06
N SER A 36 -1.11 6.50 -8.18
CA SER A 36 -1.51 5.51 -7.18
C SER A 36 -1.84 4.18 -7.84
N ILE A 37 -1.50 3.08 -7.17
CA ILE A 37 -1.91 1.72 -7.52
C ILE A 37 -2.45 1.07 -6.26
N LYS A 38 -3.64 0.49 -6.35
CA LYS A 38 -4.19 -0.35 -5.28
C LYS A 38 -4.19 -1.81 -5.72
N ILE A 39 -3.67 -2.65 -4.85
CA ILE A 39 -3.64 -4.09 -5.01
C ILE A 39 -4.68 -4.69 -4.06
N ASP A 40 -5.67 -5.35 -4.62
CA ASP A 40 -6.70 -6.05 -3.88
C ASP A 40 -6.53 -7.58 -4.02
N PRO A 41 -6.33 -8.29 -2.91
CA PRO A 41 -6.05 -9.72 -2.96
C PRO A 41 -7.29 -10.60 -3.22
N TYR A 42 -8.48 -10.02 -3.37
CA TYR A 42 -9.69 -10.78 -3.72
C TYR A 42 -9.65 -11.31 -5.17
N LEU A 43 -10.44 -12.35 -5.44
CA LEU A 43 -10.44 -13.06 -6.73
C LEU A 43 -11.25 -12.40 -7.83
N ASN A 44 -12.25 -11.57 -7.51
CA ASN A 44 -13.01 -10.85 -8.53
C ASN A 44 -12.07 -10.03 -9.42
N THR A 45 -12.32 -10.04 -10.72
CA THR A 45 -11.55 -9.26 -11.68
C THR A 45 -11.75 -7.76 -11.45
N ASP A 46 -13.01 -7.35 -11.29
CA ASP A 46 -13.44 -5.97 -11.04
C ASP A 46 -14.46 -5.95 -9.89
N ALA A 47 -14.68 -4.79 -9.29
CA ALA A 47 -15.57 -4.63 -8.14
C ALA A 47 -17.06 -4.56 -8.53
N GLY A 48 -17.38 -4.29 -9.79
CA GLY A 48 -18.74 -3.98 -10.23
C GLY A 48 -19.80 -5.06 -10.02
N THR A 49 -19.39 -6.33 -9.88
CA THR A 49 -20.32 -7.43 -9.59
C THR A 49 -20.53 -7.67 -8.09
N MET A 50 -19.80 -6.97 -7.23
CA MET A 50 -19.90 -7.13 -5.78
C MET A 50 -21.13 -6.42 -5.21
N SER A 51 -21.67 -7.00 -4.14
CA SER A 51 -22.72 -6.34 -3.38
C SER A 51 -22.15 -5.15 -2.59
N PRO A 52 -22.76 -3.95 -2.67
CA PRO A 52 -22.34 -2.81 -1.88
C PRO A 52 -22.39 -3.03 -0.36
N PHE A 53 -23.22 -3.99 0.08
CA PHE A 53 -23.32 -4.37 1.50
C PHE A 53 -22.15 -5.24 2.00
N GLU A 54 -21.42 -5.87 1.09
CA GLU A 54 -20.34 -6.80 1.44
C GLU A 54 -18.98 -6.10 1.40
N HIS A 55 -18.68 -5.41 0.30
CA HIS A 55 -17.36 -4.81 0.04
C HIS A 55 -17.37 -3.27 0.11
N GLY A 56 -18.53 -2.67 0.36
CA GLY A 56 -18.72 -1.23 0.24
C GLY A 56 -19.09 -0.79 -1.18
N GLU A 57 -19.28 0.50 -1.37
CA GLU A 57 -19.69 1.08 -2.65
C GLU A 57 -18.67 0.80 -3.76
N VAL A 58 -19.14 0.60 -4.99
CA VAL A 58 -18.28 0.53 -6.17
C VAL A 58 -17.96 1.94 -6.64
N PHE A 59 -16.69 2.22 -6.92
CA PHE A 59 -16.27 3.48 -7.52
C PHE A 59 -16.13 3.33 -9.03
N VAL A 60 -16.62 4.31 -9.81
CA VAL A 60 -16.57 4.29 -11.27
C VAL A 60 -15.57 5.34 -11.74
N LEU A 61 -14.56 4.92 -12.50
CA LEU A 61 -13.51 5.77 -13.05
C LEU A 61 -13.95 6.43 -14.38
N ASP A 62 -13.21 7.46 -14.80
CA ASP A 62 -13.46 8.19 -16.06
C ASP A 62 -13.39 7.28 -17.30
N ASP A 63 -12.62 6.19 -17.25
CA ASP A 63 -12.51 5.19 -18.32
C ASP A 63 -13.59 4.09 -18.26
N GLY A 64 -14.57 4.23 -17.36
CA GLY A 64 -15.63 3.25 -17.11
C GLY A 64 -15.20 2.03 -16.31
N GLY A 65 -14.01 2.05 -15.68
CA GLY A 65 -13.58 1.00 -14.76
C GLY A 65 -14.42 0.97 -13.47
N GLU A 66 -14.92 -0.21 -13.11
CA GLU A 66 -15.67 -0.45 -11.86
C GLU A 66 -14.72 -1.03 -10.80
N VAL A 67 -14.28 -0.17 -9.87
CA VAL A 67 -13.16 -0.46 -8.97
C VAL A 67 -13.53 -0.31 -7.50
N ASP A 68 -12.62 -0.73 -6.62
CA ASP A 68 -12.77 -0.55 -5.19
C ASP A 68 -12.92 0.92 -4.76
N LEU A 69 -13.68 1.16 -3.69
CA LEU A 69 -13.97 2.49 -3.15
C LEU A 69 -12.72 3.30 -2.78
N ASP A 70 -11.64 2.63 -2.35
CA ASP A 70 -10.40 3.32 -1.98
C ASP A 70 -9.78 4.07 -3.17
N LEU A 71 -10.08 3.69 -4.42
CA LEU A 71 -9.65 4.46 -5.59
C LEU A 71 -10.22 5.88 -5.63
N GLY A 72 -11.47 6.04 -5.20
CA GLY A 72 -12.08 7.36 -5.07
C GLY A 72 -11.43 8.21 -3.98
N ASN A 73 -10.79 7.60 -2.97
CA ASN A 73 -10.00 8.34 -1.99
C ASN A 73 -8.75 8.95 -2.63
N TYR A 74 -8.06 8.18 -3.48
CA TYR A 74 -6.86 8.69 -4.19
C TYR A 74 -7.21 9.84 -5.13
N GLU A 75 -8.22 9.70 -5.98
CA GLU A 75 -8.63 10.78 -6.89
C GLU A 75 -9.02 12.04 -6.13
N ARG A 76 -9.80 11.90 -5.05
CA ARG A 76 -10.25 13.04 -4.23
C ARG A 76 -9.12 13.74 -3.48
N PHE A 77 -8.17 13.00 -2.92
CA PHE A 77 -7.06 13.59 -2.16
C PHE A 77 -5.98 14.16 -3.06
N LEU A 78 -5.70 13.48 -4.18
CA LEU A 78 -4.55 13.76 -5.02
C LEU A 78 -4.91 14.60 -6.24
N ASP A 79 -6.18 14.81 -6.56
CA ASP A 79 -6.63 15.54 -7.75
C ASP A 79 -5.95 14.95 -9.00
N ILE A 80 -6.22 13.66 -9.23
CA ILE A 80 -5.73 12.83 -10.34
C ILE A 80 -6.89 11.99 -10.88
N LYS A 81 -6.73 11.46 -12.10
CA LYS A 81 -7.68 10.59 -12.79
C LYS A 81 -7.03 9.23 -13.04
N LEU A 82 -7.43 8.25 -12.25
CA LEU A 82 -6.93 6.89 -12.36
C LEU A 82 -7.68 6.14 -13.47
N THR A 83 -7.09 5.04 -13.91
CA THR A 83 -7.68 4.12 -14.90
C THR A 83 -7.96 2.78 -14.26
N ARG A 84 -8.75 1.93 -14.91
CA ARG A 84 -9.06 0.56 -14.42
C ARG A 84 -7.81 -0.29 -14.11
N ASP A 85 -6.69 0.05 -14.73
CA ASP A 85 -5.40 -0.64 -14.57
C ASP A 85 -4.67 -0.23 -13.28
N ASN A 86 -5.05 0.89 -12.65
CA ASN A 86 -4.56 1.31 -11.33
C ASN A 86 -5.15 0.45 -10.20
N ASN A 87 -6.17 -0.36 -10.47
CA ASN A 87 -6.67 -1.37 -9.56
C ASN A 87 -6.25 -2.77 -10.02
N ILE A 88 -5.31 -3.36 -9.30
CA ILE A 88 -4.81 -4.71 -9.52
C ILE A 88 -5.60 -5.65 -8.60
N THR A 89 -6.19 -6.69 -9.16
CA THR A 89 -6.87 -7.75 -8.40
C THR A 89 -6.21 -9.09 -8.67
N THR A 90 -6.40 -10.07 -7.77
CA THR A 90 -5.93 -11.45 -8.02
C THR A 90 -6.55 -11.99 -9.32
N GLY A 91 -7.84 -11.72 -9.54
CA GLY A 91 -8.56 -12.11 -10.76
C GLY A 91 -7.91 -11.58 -12.03
N LYS A 92 -7.59 -10.28 -12.09
CA LYS A 92 -6.94 -9.65 -13.26
C LYS A 92 -5.60 -10.30 -13.60
N ILE A 93 -4.76 -10.49 -12.59
CA ILE A 93 -3.43 -11.07 -12.79
C ILE A 93 -3.52 -12.52 -13.26
N TYR A 94 -4.36 -13.33 -12.61
CA TYR A 94 -4.51 -14.74 -12.96
C TYR A 94 -5.12 -14.88 -14.35
N GLN A 95 -6.15 -14.11 -14.68
CA GLN A 95 -6.75 -14.08 -16.02
C GLN A 95 -5.70 -13.73 -17.08
N SER A 96 -4.88 -12.69 -16.86
CA SER A 96 -3.83 -12.30 -17.80
C SER A 96 -2.80 -13.41 -18.02
N VAL A 97 -2.35 -14.08 -16.95
CA VAL A 97 -1.35 -15.16 -17.06
C VAL A 97 -1.94 -16.40 -17.74
N ILE A 98 -3.18 -16.78 -17.43
CA ILE A 98 -3.89 -17.87 -18.09
C ILE A 98 -4.08 -17.58 -19.58
N ASP A 99 -4.41 -16.33 -19.94
CA ASP A 99 -4.58 -15.95 -21.35
C ASP A 99 -3.27 -16.03 -22.14
N LYS A 100 -2.14 -15.63 -21.54
CA LYS A 100 -0.81 -15.75 -22.14
C LYS A 100 -0.39 -17.22 -22.30
N GLU A 101 -0.72 -18.05 -21.32
CA GLU A 101 -0.47 -19.49 -21.37
C GLU A 101 -1.19 -20.15 -22.54
N ARG A 102 -2.49 -19.91 -22.68
CA ARG A 102 -3.29 -20.46 -23.78
C ARG A 102 -2.85 -19.98 -25.18
N LYS A 103 -2.23 -18.81 -25.26
CA LYS A 103 -1.61 -18.28 -26.50
C LYS A 103 -0.24 -18.88 -26.81
N GLY A 104 0.33 -19.67 -25.91
CA GLY A 104 1.65 -20.27 -26.07
C GLY A 104 2.82 -19.30 -25.78
N GLU A 105 2.58 -18.17 -25.11
CA GLU A 105 3.63 -17.16 -24.84
C GLU A 105 4.73 -17.68 -23.91
N TYR A 106 4.45 -18.72 -23.12
CA TYR A 106 5.44 -19.39 -22.26
C TYR A 106 6.20 -20.54 -22.95
N LEU A 107 6.07 -20.68 -24.28
CA LEU A 107 6.81 -21.66 -25.10
C LEU A 107 6.68 -23.11 -24.61
N GLY A 108 5.48 -23.48 -24.14
CA GLY A 108 5.18 -24.83 -23.63
C GLY A 108 5.79 -25.16 -22.27
N LYS A 109 6.42 -24.21 -21.58
CA LYS A 109 6.94 -24.41 -20.22
C LYS A 109 5.80 -24.35 -19.20
N THR A 110 5.98 -25.06 -18.08
CA THR A 110 5.03 -25.03 -16.96
C THR A 110 4.97 -23.64 -16.32
N VAL A 111 3.76 -23.10 -16.21
CA VAL A 111 3.47 -21.83 -15.54
C VAL A 111 3.24 -22.08 -14.04
N GLN A 112 3.78 -21.20 -13.21
CA GLN A 112 3.78 -21.30 -11.74
C GLN A 112 3.62 -19.92 -11.11
N VAL A 113 3.23 -19.87 -9.83
CA VAL A 113 3.11 -18.59 -9.09
C VAL A 113 4.42 -17.82 -9.11
N VAL A 114 5.53 -18.47 -8.76
CA VAL A 114 6.88 -17.91 -8.91
C VAL A 114 7.56 -18.59 -10.10
N PRO A 115 8.07 -17.86 -11.11
CA PRO A 115 8.08 -16.40 -11.21
C PRO A 115 6.90 -15.82 -12.04
N HIS A 116 6.00 -16.62 -12.59
CA HIS A 116 5.11 -16.13 -13.67
C HIS A 116 4.04 -15.15 -13.16
N ILE A 117 3.41 -15.44 -12.02
CA ILE A 117 2.46 -14.51 -11.37
C ILE A 117 3.22 -13.33 -10.77
N THR A 118 4.34 -13.57 -10.08
CA THR A 118 5.11 -12.48 -9.46
C THR A 118 5.71 -11.51 -10.48
N ASN A 119 6.16 -12.01 -11.63
CA ASN A 119 6.60 -11.17 -12.76
C ASN A 119 5.43 -10.40 -13.35
N ALA A 120 4.27 -11.04 -13.57
CA ALA A 120 3.10 -10.35 -14.10
C ALA A 120 2.66 -9.18 -13.20
N ILE A 121 2.72 -9.34 -11.87
CA ILE A 121 2.46 -8.27 -10.90
C ILE A 121 3.50 -7.14 -11.04
N GLN A 122 4.79 -7.47 -11.05
CA GLN A 122 5.87 -6.49 -11.17
C GLN A 122 5.78 -5.69 -12.48
N ASP A 123 5.60 -6.38 -13.59
CA ASP A 123 5.49 -5.77 -14.92
C ASP A 123 4.24 -4.87 -15.03
N TRP A 124 3.13 -5.25 -14.37
CA TRP A 124 1.93 -4.43 -14.28
C TRP A 124 2.19 -3.14 -13.51
N ILE A 125 2.82 -3.23 -12.34
CA ILE A 125 3.16 -2.06 -11.49
C ILE A 125 4.06 -1.09 -12.27
N GLU A 126 5.12 -1.58 -12.91
CA GLU A 126 6.03 -0.71 -13.69
C GLU A 126 5.30 -0.02 -14.84
N ARG A 127 4.53 -0.78 -15.63
CA ARG A 127 3.78 -0.25 -16.76
C ARG A 127 2.80 0.84 -16.32
N VAL A 128 1.97 0.56 -15.32
CA VAL A 128 0.90 1.46 -14.89
C VAL A 128 1.45 2.70 -14.19
N ALA A 129 2.54 2.56 -13.41
CA ALA A 129 3.18 3.71 -12.78
C ALA A 129 3.69 4.75 -13.80
N MET A 130 4.01 4.32 -15.03
CA MET A 130 4.51 5.20 -16.09
C MET A 130 3.40 5.94 -16.86
N ILE A 131 2.13 5.57 -16.66
CA ILE A 131 0.99 6.22 -17.31
C ILE A 131 0.66 7.52 -16.56
N PRO A 132 0.61 8.68 -17.24
CA PRO A 132 0.23 9.94 -16.61
C PRO A 132 -1.24 9.92 -16.17
N VAL A 133 -1.49 10.39 -14.96
CA VAL A 133 -2.84 10.45 -14.34
C VAL A 133 -3.25 11.87 -13.93
N ASP A 134 -2.38 12.86 -14.13
CA ASP A 134 -2.57 14.26 -13.72
C ASP A 134 -2.77 15.21 -14.91
N GLY A 135 -2.98 14.66 -16.11
CA GLY A 135 -3.18 15.43 -17.35
C GLY A 135 -1.92 16.08 -17.91
N MET A 136 -0.74 15.80 -17.34
CA MET A 136 0.55 16.34 -17.78
C MET A 136 1.32 15.29 -18.58
N ASP A 137 2.16 15.74 -19.51
CA ASP A 137 3.01 14.84 -20.29
C ASP A 137 4.07 14.13 -19.43
N GLY A 138 4.35 12.87 -19.75
CA GLY A 138 5.36 12.06 -19.06
C GLY A 138 4.91 11.47 -17.72
N PRO A 139 5.71 10.56 -17.14
CA PRO A 139 5.34 9.80 -15.95
C PRO A 139 5.35 10.65 -14.67
N ALA A 140 4.69 10.14 -13.63
CA ALA A 140 4.80 10.68 -12.28
C ALA A 140 6.22 10.50 -11.69
N ASP A 141 6.53 11.24 -10.64
CA ASP A 141 7.80 11.08 -9.91
C ASP A 141 7.73 9.91 -8.93
N VAL A 142 6.56 9.74 -8.27
CA VAL A 142 6.33 8.74 -7.22
C VAL A 142 5.02 7.99 -7.49
N CYS A 143 5.09 6.66 -7.38
CA CYS A 143 3.92 5.78 -7.34
C CYS A 143 3.68 5.33 -5.90
N VAL A 144 2.52 5.70 -5.33
CA VAL A 144 2.08 5.17 -4.04
C VAL A 144 1.32 3.87 -4.31
N ILE A 145 1.79 2.77 -3.74
CA ILE A 145 1.18 1.45 -3.88
C ILE A 145 0.52 1.10 -2.55
N GLU A 146 -0.77 0.79 -2.55
CA GLU A 146 -1.43 0.17 -1.41
C GLU A 146 -1.60 -1.32 -1.65
N LEU A 147 -1.08 -2.14 -0.73
CA LEU A 147 -1.47 -3.54 -0.62
C LEU A 147 -2.66 -3.66 0.33
N GLY A 148 -3.81 -4.01 -0.25
CA GLY A 148 -5.05 -4.37 0.44
C GLY A 148 -4.89 -5.59 1.37
N GLY A 149 -5.95 -5.91 2.12
CA GLY A 149 -5.92 -7.01 3.08
C GLY A 149 -4.96 -6.80 4.26
N THR A 150 -4.52 -7.90 4.88
CA THR A 150 -3.54 -7.92 5.96
C THR A 150 -2.35 -8.82 5.63
N ILE A 151 -1.20 -8.53 6.25
CA ILE A 151 -0.03 -9.39 6.15
C ILE A 151 -0.28 -10.68 6.93
N GLY A 152 -0.06 -11.83 6.28
CA GLY A 152 -0.24 -13.16 6.86
C GLY A 152 -1.37 -13.96 6.20
N ASP A 153 -2.21 -13.29 5.41
CA ASP A 153 -3.30 -13.92 4.66
C ASP A 153 -2.75 -14.67 3.43
N ILE A 154 -3.39 -15.79 3.07
CA ILE A 154 -2.98 -16.65 1.94
C ILE A 154 -3.11 -15.88 0.62
N GLU A 155 -4.16 -15.08 0.51
CA GLU A 155 -4.52 -14.29 -0.65
C GLU A 155 -3.45 -13.23 -0.97
N SER A 156 -2.75 -12.73 0.05
CA SER A 156 -1.71 -11.71 -0.11
C SER A 156 -0.32 -12.28 -0.41
N MET A 157 -0.10 -13.60 -0.25
CA MET A 157 1.23 -14.20 -0.41
C MET A 157 1.87 -13.95 -1.78
N PRO A 158 1.16 -14.10 -2.93
CA PRO A 158 1.75 -13.83 -4.23
C PRO A 158 2.20 -12.39 -4.41
N PHE A 159 1.43 -11.43 -3.87
CA PHE A 159 1.75 -10.00 -3.95
C PHE A 159 2.93 -9.62 -3.06
N ILE A 160 3.00 -10.16 -1.85
CA ILE A 160 4.12 -9.88 -0.94
C ILE A 160 5.44 -10.40 -1.54
N GLU A 161 5.44 -11.60 -2.11
CA GLU A 161 6.60 -12.15 -2.81
C GLU A 161 6.97 -11.29 -4.03
N ALA A 162 5.98 -10.90 -4.84
CA ALA A 162 6.19 -10.03 -5.99
C ALA A 162 6.79 -8.67 -5.59
N LEU A 163 6.28 -8.03 -4.55
CA LEU A 163 6.75 -6.75 -4.03
C LEU A 163 8.13 -6.86 -3.36
N GLY A 164 8.41 -8.00 -2.74
CA GLY A 164 9.74 -8.33 -2.23
C GLY A 164 10.78 -8.35 -3.36
N GLN A 165 10.52 -9.13 -4.41
CA GLN A 165 11.36 -9.17 -5.62
C GLN A 165 11.44 -7.79 -6.31
N PHE A 166 10.32 -7.08 -6.35
CA PHE A 166 10.22 -5.75 -6.95
C PHE A 166 11.16 -4.75 -6.30
N SER A 167 11.28 -4.77 -4.96
CA SER A 167 12.16 -3.87 -4.22
C SER A 167 13.63 -4.00 -4.64
N TYR A 168 14.07 -5.19 -5.05
CA TYR A 168 15.41 -5.41 -5.62
C TYR A 168 15.47 -4.99 -7.09
N ARG A 169 14.43 -5.29 -7.87
CA ARG A 169 14.34 -4.96 -9.30
C ARG A 169 14.48 -3.47 -9.57
N VAL A 170 13.79 -2.63 -8.80
CA VAL A 170 13.83 -1.17 -8.98
C VAL A 170 15.12 -0.52 -8.46
N GLY A 171 15.93 -1.29 -7.73
CA GLY A 171 17.22 -0.85 -7.20
C GLY A 171 17.13 -0.05 -5.89
N PRO A 172 18.28 0.06 -5.20
CA PRO A 172 18.37 0.78 -3.92
C PRO A 172 18.07 2.26 -4.12
N GLY A 173 17.40 2.88 -3.14
CA GLY A 173 17.04 4.29 -3.23
C GLY A 173 15.70 4.54 -3.92
N ASN A 174 15.01 3.51 -4.45
CA ASN A 174 13.78 3.65 -5.23
C ASN A 174 12.53 3.01 -4.60
N PHE A 175 12.64 2.41 -3.41
CA PHE A 175 11.55 1.67 -2.78
C PHE A 175 11.47 1.95 -1.28
N CYS A 176 10.33 2.49 -0.84
CA CYS A 176 10.05 2.78 0.56
C CYS A 176 8.81 2.02 1.04
N LEU A 177 8.96 1.22 2.10
CA LEU A 177 7.88 0.50 2.74
C LEU A 177 7.38 1.21 4.01
N VAL A 178 6.09 1.55 3.99
CA VAL A 178 5.31 2.01 5.14
C VAL A 178 4.41 0.88 5.61
N HIS A 179 4.57 0.47 6.86
CA HIS A 179 3.70 -0.55 7.46
C HIS A 179 2.72 0.07 8.45
N VAL A 180 1.42 -0.05 8.17
CA VAL A 180 0.34 0.46 9.02
C VAL A 180 -0.07 -0.61 10.02
N SER A 181 0.05 -0.32 11.31
CA SER A 181 -0.21 -1.30 12.37
C SER A 181 -1.02 -0.70 13.53
N LEU A 182 -1.83 -1.53 14.18
CA LEU A 182 -2.66 -1.12 15.32
C LEU A 182 -1.86 -1.22 16.62
N VAL A 183 -1.85 -0.13 17.39
CA VAL A 183 -1.42 -0.09 18.79
C VAL A 183 -2.66 0.15 19.65
N PRO A 184 -3.33 -0.92 20.13
CA PRO A 184 -4.55 -0.77 20.90
C PRO A 184 -4.28 -0.20 22.28
N VAL A 185 -5.23 0.60 22.77
CA VAL A 185 -5.22 1.16 24.13
C VAL A 185 -6.27 0.41 24.94
N LEU A 186 -5.84 -0.29 26.00
CA LEU A 186 -6.78 -1.01 26.86
C LEU A 186 -7.43 -0.02 27.84
N ASN A 187 -8.71 0.30 27.61
CA ASN A 187 -9.43 1.32 28.38
C ASN A 187 -9.37 1.12 29.90
N VAL A 188 -9.33 -0.12 30.38
CA VAL A 188 -9.29 -0.46 31.82
C VAL A 188 -8.03 0.04 32.51
N VAL A 189 -6.89 0.05 31.81
CA VAL A 189 -5.57 0.40 32.35
C VAL A 189 -4.93 1.62 31.69
N GLY A 190 -5.49 2.10 30.57
CA GLY A 190 -4.95 3.20 29.77
C GLY A 190 -3.66 2.86 29.00
N GLU A 191 -3.19 1.62 29.09
CA GLU A 191 -1.89 1.22 28.56
C GLU A 191 -1.93 0.92 27.05
N GLN A 192 -0.95 1.46 26.32
CA GLN A 192 -0.75 1.23 24.90
C GLN A 192 0.01 -0.09 24.67
N LYS A 193 -0.62 -1.04 23.97
CA LYS A 193 -0.05 -2.38 23.78
C LYS A 193 0.69 -2.50 22.45
N THR A 194 2.00 -2.71 22.51
CA THR A 194 2.88 -2.81 21.32
C THR A 194 2.97 -4.21 20.71
N LYS A 195 2.52 -5.25 21.42
CA LYS A 195 2.71 -6.64 21.00
C LYS A 195 2.11 -6.98 19.63
N PRO A 196 0.87 -6.56 19.29
CA PRO A 196 0.31 -6.82 17.97
C PRO A 196 1.21 -6.30 16.83
N THR A 197 1.73 -5.08 16.98
CA THR A 197 2.67 -4.49 16.02
C THR A 197 3.98 -5.27 15.92
N GLN A 198 4.53 -5.75 17.04
CA GLN A 198 5.76 -6.56 17.04
C GLN A 198 5.58 -7.86 16.25
N HIS A 199 4.45 -8.55 16.44
CA HIS A 199 4.13 -9.79 15.71
C HIS A 199 3.92 -9.52 14.22
N SER A 200 3.21 -8.43 13.90
CA SER A 200 2.96 -8.05 12.50
C SER A 200 4.24 -7.71 11.74
N VAL A 201 5.15 -6.93 12.34
CA VAL A 201 6.47 -6.63 11.75
C VAL A 201 7.34 -7.89 11.63
N ARG A 202 7.24 -8.83 12.58
CA ARG A 202 7.93 -10.12 12.46
C ARG A 202 7.40 -10.94 11.29
N GLY A 203 6.08 -10.98 11.08
CA GLY A 203 5.46 -11.65 9.94
C GLY A 203 5.91 -11.04 8.61
N LEU A 204 5.82 -9.71 8.50
CA LEU A 204 6.26 -8.96 7.31
C LEU A 204 7.73 -9.25 6.96
N ARG A 205 8.64 -9.24 7.95
CA ARG A 205 10.05 -9.58 7.74
C ARG A 205 10.28 -11.04 7.36
N GLY A 206 9.48 -11.95 7.92
CA GLY A 206 9.51 -13.37 7.55
C GLY A 206 9.17 -13.61 6.08
N LEU A 207 8.43 -12.69 5.47
CA LEU A 207 8.07 -12.70 4.05
C LEU A 207 9.02 -11.85 3.18
N GLY A 208 10.18 -11.45 3.71
CA GLY A 208 11.23 -10.75 2.94
C GLY A 208 11.07 -9.23 2.86
N LEU A 209 10.06 -8.62 3.51
CA LEU A 209 9.85 -7.17 3.51
C LEU A 209 10.23 -6.54 4.86
N THR A 210 11.00 -5.45 4.82
CA THR A 210 11.40 -4.72 6.04
C THR A 210 10.87 -3.29 5.99
N PRO A 211 10.07 -2.85 6.98
CA PRO A 211 9.47 -1.54 6.95
C PRO A 211 10.51 -0.44 7.17
N ASN A 212 10.53 0.57 6.31
CA ASN A 212 11.30 1.79 6.53
C ASN A 212 10.60 2.72 7.53
N ILE A 213 9.27 2.70 7.51
CA ILE A 213 8.39 3.54 8.33
C ILE A 213 7.31 2.66 8.97
N LEU A 214 7.04 2.91 10.24
CA LEU A 214 5.96 2.27 10.98
C LEU A 214 4.87 3.31 11.30
N ALA A 215 3.71 3.18 10.67
CA ALA A 215 2.56 4.03 10.90
C ALA A 215 1.63 3.37 11.93
N CYS A 216 1.74 3.79 13.18
CA CYS A 216 0.98 3.24 14.29
C CYS A 216 -0.37 3.93 14.45
N ARG A 217 -1.45 3.20 14.14
CA ARG A 217 -2.83 3.61 14.40
C ARG A 217 -3.15 3.36 15.88
N SER A 218 -3.70 4.36 16.57
CA SER A 218 -4.12 4.25 17.96
C SER A 218 -5.27 5.22 18.26
N THR A 219 -5.93 5.08 19.41
CA THR A 219 -6.97 6.03 19.84
C THR A 219 -6.39 7.33 20.38
N LYS A 220 -5.16 7.27 20.93
CA LYS A 220 -4.44 8.42 21.51
C LYS A 220 -3.06 8.54 20.90
N GLU A 221 -2.41 9.69 21.11
CA GLU A 221 -1.02 9.86 20.72
C GLU A 221 -0.12 8.85 21.43
N LEU A 222 0.89 8.29 20.74
CA LEU A 222 1.79 7.32 21.35
C LEU A 222 2.76 8.02 22.30
N GLU A 223 2.90 7.45 23.48
CA GLU A 223 3.91 7.87 24.44
C GLU A 223 5.33 7.57 23.90
N GLU A 224 6.33 8.34 24.33
CA GLU A 224 7.70 8.18 23.84
C GLU A 224 8.31 6.82 24.22
N ASN A 225 8.06 6.33 25.43
CA ASN A 225 8.43 4.98 25.88
C ASN A 225 7.87 3.87 24.95
N VAL A 226 6.68 4.06 24.39
CA VAL A 226 6.00 3.13 23.47
C VAL A 226 6.68 3.17 22.11
N LYS A 227 7.06 4.35 21.61
CA LYS A 227 7.85 4.50 20.38
C LYS A 227 9.24 3.88 20.53
N GLU A 228 9.92 4.12 21.65
CA GLU A 228 11.23 3.52 21.95
C GLU A 228 11.15 1.99 21.99
N LYS A 229 10.15 1.45 22.68
CA LYS A 229 9.90 0.00 22.72
C LYS A 229 9.65 -0.56 21.32
N LEU A 230 8.77 0.06 20.54
CA LEU A 230 8.54 -0.35 19.15
C LEU A 230 9.82 -0.27 18.31
N SER A 231 10.65 0.74 18.52
CA SER A 231 11.91 0.89 17.81
C SER A 231 12.86 -0.28 18.06
N GLN A 232 13.03 -0.66 19.33
CA GLN A 232 13.88 -1.79 19.72
C GLN A 232 13.38 -3.14 19.16
N PHE A 233 12.08 -3.41 19.26
CA PHE A 233 11.51 -4.70 18.84
C PHE A 233 11.27 -4.82 17.33
N CYS A 234 10.98 -3.72 16.65
CA CYS A 234 10.68 -3.71 15.22
C CYS A 234 11.91 -3.37 14.37
N HIS A 235 13.01 -2.92 14.98
CA HIS A 235 14.23 -2.45 14.32
C HIS A 235 13.99 -1.31 13.32
N VAL A 236 13.03 -0.44 13.67
CA VAL A 236 12.73 0.80 12.94
C VAL A 236 13.17 1.95 13.83
N PRO A 237 13.97 2.92 13.36
CA PRO A 237 14.35 4.07 14.19
C PRO A 237 13.11 4.75 14.79
N ALA A 238 13.13 5.14 16.06
CA ALA A 238 11.98 5.78 16.72
C ALA A 238 11.44 6.99 15.94
N THR A 239 12.32 7.67 15.20
CA THR A 239 11.99 8.83 14.38
C THR A 239 11.23 8.50 13.09
N ASN A 240 11.24 7.23 12.70
CA ASN A 240 10.49 6.67 11.58
C ASN A 240 9.18 6.01 12.06
N ILE A 241 8.89 6.07 13.36
CA ILE A 241 7.62 5.64 13.92
C ILE A 241 6.69 6.86 13.94
N VAL A 242 5.59 6.75 13.21
CA VAL A 242 4.59 7.79 13.06
C VAL A 242 3.34 7.40 13.82
N THR A 243 2.85 8.31 14.64
CA THR A 243 1.57 8.14 15.30
C THR A 243 0.45 8.69 14.43
N LEU A 244 -0.54 7.85 14.15
CA LEU A 244 -1.78 8.21 13.48
C LEU A 244 -2.93 7.99 14.46
N TYR A 245 -3.14 8.92 15.39
CA TYR A 245 -4.21 8.77 16.38
C TYR A 245 -5.60 9.11 15.82
N ASP A 246 -6.67 8.82 16.56
CA ASP A 246 -8.03 9.17 16.14
C ASP A 246 -8.18 10.69 15.99
N VAL A 247 -8.66 11.10 14.82
CA VAL A 247 -8.82 12.50 14.43
C VAL A 247 -10.27 12.76 14.07
N SER A 248 -10.71 14.00 14.26
CA SER A 248 -12.10 14.40 13.98
C SER A 248 -12.48 14.36 12.50
N ASN A 249 -11.50 14.41 11.59
CA ASN A 249 -11.71 14.23 10.16
C ASN A 249 -10.42 13.73 9.47
N ILE A 250 -10.60 13.11 8.31
CA ILE A 250 -9.53 12.50 7.52
C ILE A 250 -8.48 13.51 7.01
N TRP A 251 -8.85 14.78 6.84
CA TRP A 251 -7.96 15.85 6.38
C TRP A 251 -6.87 16.23 7.38
N ARG A 252 -6.98 15.76 8.63
CA ARG A 252 -5.91 15.91 9.64
C ARG A 252 -4.77 14.92 9.45
N ILE A 253 -4.99 13.77 8.81
CA ILE A 253 -3.96 12.74 8.63
C ILE A 253 -2.74 13.24 7.85
N PRO A 254 -2.88 13.97 6.72
CA PRO A 254 -1.73 14.59 6.05
C PRO A 254 -0.92 15.52 6.96
N LEU A 255 -1.59 16.26 7.87
CA LEU A 255 -0.92 17.18 8.79
C LEU A 255 -0.08 16.44 9.83
N LEU A 256 -0.54 15.27 10.30
CA LEU A 256 0.24 14.39 11.16
C LEU A 256 1.48 13.85 10.44
N LEU A 257 1.43 13.68 9.11
CA LEU A 257 2.56 13.18 8.31
C LEU A 257 3.56 14.27 7.88
N ARG A 258 3.14 15.54 7.84
CA ARG A 258 3.81 16.69 7.18
C ARG A 258 5.19 17.13 7.73
N THR A 259 5.82 16.42 8.66
CA THR A 259 7.09 16.95 9.22
C THR A 259 8.20 16.94 8.16
N LYS A 260 9.03 18.01 8.10
CA LYS A 260 10.14 18.13 7.12
C LYS A 260 11.07 16.89 7.10
N ARG A 261 11.23 16.25 8.26
CA ARG A 261 12.01 15.01 8.41
C ARG A 261 11.34 13.82 7.73
N ARG A 262 10.02 13.68 7.88
CA ARG A 262 9.23 12.58 7.27
C ARG A 262 9.13 12.72 5.75
N MET A 263 8.97 13.94 5.26
CA MET A 263 9.00 14.22 3.81
C MET A 263 10.30 13.72 3.16
N LYS A 264 11.45 14.05 3.76
CA LYS A 264 12.75 13.55 3.28
C LYS A 264 12.85 12.03 3.38
N LEU A 265 12.18 11.41 4.35
CA LEU A 265 12.26 9.98 4.61
C LEU A 265 11.61 9.15 3.48
N PHE A 266 10.47 9.59 2.96
CA PHE A 266 9.80 8.93 1.83
C PHE A 266 10.65 8.93 0.54
N LEU A 267 11.59 9.86 0.41
CA LEU A 267 12.41 10.05 -0.79
C LEU A 267 13.87 9.59 -0.63
N LYS A 268 14.25 9.14 0.57
CA LYS A 268 15.63 8.79 0.91
C LYS A 268 15.98 7.33 0.59
N PHE A 269 14.98 6.46 0.46
CA PHE A 269 15.12 5.00 0.37
C PHE A 269 14.70 4.44 -0.96
#